data_AF-A0A0F2PRH5-F1
#
_entry.id   AF-A0A0F2PRH5-F1
#
_cell.length_a   1.000
_cell.length_b   1.000
_cell.length_c   1.000
_cell.angle_alpha   90.00
_cell.angle_beta   90.00
_cell.angle_gamma   90.00
#
_symmetry.space_group_name_H-M   'P 1'
#
loop_
_entity.id
_entity.type
_entity.pdbx_description
1 polymer ?
#
loop_
_entity_poly.entity_id
_entity_poly.type
_entity_poly.pdbx_seq_one_letter_code
_entity_poly.pdbx_strand_id
1 'polypeptide(L)'
;MKALLTELCNVLEQQHNTLDVLLSAAGEHNSAMINNDSTAMMAAVMRLEELSHTLQKQDRQREEIQQRLAGVSGIKGQAVLSDILANATGISMTDRLQRLAGEIKERINRLSEINKMNQVLATRGLQCTSQILNIIMPNESNTYQGSGTFASDRKATSVLNKTI
;
A
#
# COMPACT_ATOMS: atom_id res chain seq x y z
N MET A 1 -6.11 -19.59 -28.68
CA MET A 1 -6.88 -19.53 -27.42
C MET A 1 -6.18 -20.23 -26.25
N LYS A 2 -5.88 -21.55 -26.33
CA LYS A 2 -5.25 -22.30 -25.23
C LYS A 2 -3.93 -21.71 -24.71
N ALA A 3 -3.04 -21.27 -25.60
CA ALA A 3 -1.76 -20.64 -25.22
C ALA A 3 -1.96 -19.33 -24.42
N LEU A 4 -2.88 -18.47 -24.86
CA LEU A 4 -3.20 -17.21 -24.16
C LEU A 4 -3.82 -17.45 -22.77
N LEU A 5 -4.63 -18.49 -22.60
CA LEU A 5 -5.16 -18.87 -21.29
C LEU A 5 -4.04 -19.36 -20.36
N THR A 6 -3.06 -20.09 -20.88
CA THR A 6 -1.87 -20.48 -20.11
C THR A 6 -1.03 -19.26 -19.72
N GLU A 7 -0.80 -18.31 -20.64
CA GLU A 7 -0.12 -17.05 -20.33
C GLU A 7 -0.85 -16.27 -19.22
N LEU A 8 -2.18 -16.18 -19.29
CA LEU A 8 -2.98 -15.53 -18.26
C LEU A 8 -2.85 -16.22 -16.89
N CYS A 9 -2.88 -17.55 -16.85
CA CYS A 9 -2.63 -18.33 -15.64
C CYS A 9 -1.26 -18.00 -15.05
N ASN A 10 -0.21 -18.00 -15.87
CA ASN A 10 1.15 -17.73 -15.41
C ASN A 10 1.29 -16.32 -14.84
N VAL A 11 0.68 -15.31 -15.47
CA VAL A 11 0.70 -13.93 -14.96
C VAL A 11 -0.07 -13.84 -13.65
N LEU A 12 -1.23 -14.48 -13.52
CA LEU A 12 -1.97 -14.49 -12.26
C LEU A 12 -1.21 -15.19 -11.14
N GLU A 13 -0.46 -16.26 -11.43
CA GLU A 13 0.41 -16.91 -10.45
C GLU A 13 1.58 -16.02 -10.02
N GLN A 14 2.16 -15.28 -10.97
CA GLN A 14 3.18 -14.28 -10.65
C GLN A 14 2.61 -13.16 -9.75
N GLN A 15 1.42 -12.65 -10.08
CA GLN A 15 0.73 -11.65 -9.25
C GLN A 15 0.41 -12.18 -7.85
N HIS A 16 -0.08 -13.41 -7.76
CA HIS A 16 -0.33 -14.10 -6.50
C HIS A 16 0.95 -14.16 -5.64
N ASN A 17 2.06 -14.61 -6.22
CA ASN A 17 3.33 -14.72 -5.50
C ASN A 17 3.88 -13.34 -5.10
N THR A 18 3.78 -12.33 -5.97
CA THR A 18 4.17 -10.96 -5.63
C THR A 18 3.33 -10.40 -4.48
N LEU A 19 2.03 -10.70 -4.44
CA LEU A 19 1.15 -10.31 -3.34
C LEU A 19 1.50 -11.00 -2.01
N ASP A 20 1.91 -12.28 -2.04
CA ASP A 20 2.40 -12.97 -0.84
C ASP A 20 3.66 -12.30 -0.28
N VAL A 21 4.59 -11.91 -1.15
CA VAL A 21 5.81 -11.20 -0.74
C VAL A 21 5.47 -9.79 -0.24
N LEU A 22 4.52 -9.08 -0.86
CA LEU A 22 4.02 -7.79 -0.38
C LEU A 22 3.41 -7.90 1.02
N LEU A 23 2.62 -8.93 1.29
CA LEU A 23 2.05 -9.17 2.61
C LEU A 23 3.13 -9.41 3.67
N SER A 24 4.18 -10.19 3.35
CA SER A 24 5.33 -10.38 4.23
C SER A 24 6.04 -9.07 4.51
N ALA A 25 6.38 -8.30 3.47
CA ALA A 25 7.05 -7.01 3.60
C ALA A 25 6.20 -5.97 4.38
N ALA A 26 4.88 -6.01 4.24
CA ALA A 26 3.98 -5.16 5.01
C ALA A 26 3.94 -5.55 6.50
N GLY A 27 4.07 -6.84 6.79
CA GLY A 27 4.25 -7.35 8.16
C GLY A 27 5.59 -6.94 8.77
N GLU A 28 6.69 -7.03 7.99
CA GLU A 28 8.02 -6.54 8.36
C GLU A 28 7.97 -5.04 8.69
N HIS A 29 7.33 -4.23 7.85
CA HIS A 29 7.14 -2.80 8.09
C HIS A 29 6.39 -2.52 9.40
N ASN A 30 5.30 -3.26 9.66
CA ASN A 30 4.53 -3.09 10.90
C ASN A 30 5.36 -3.45 12.14
N SER A 31 6.10 -4.57 12.10
CA SER A 31 7.02 -4.96 13.17
C SER A 31 8.09 -3.89 13.42
N ALA A 32 8.66 -3.32 12.36
CA ALA A 32 9.64 -2.24 12.48
C ALA A 32 9.06 -0.98 13.14
N MET A 33 7.82 -0.60 12.81
CA MET A 33 7.13 0.51 13.48
C MET A 33 6.89 0.25 14.97
N ILE A 34 6.45 -0.97 15.33
CA ILE A 34 6.21 -1.34 16.74
C ILE A 34 7.51 -1.23 17.55
N ASN A 35 8.65 -1.61 16.95
CA ASN A 35 9.95 -1.59 17.59
C ASN A 35 10.68 -0.23 17.49
N ASN A 36 10.08 0.77 16.84
CA ASN A 36 10.70 2.06 16.51
C ASN A 36 12.06 1.91 15.77
N ASP A 37 12.21 0.87 14.95
CA ASP A 37 13.41 0.65 14.15
C ASP A 37 13.29 1.38 12.81
N SER A 38 13.74 2.63 12.80
CA SER A 38 13.71 3.49 11.60
C SER A 38 14.48 2.90 10.40
N THR A 39 15.53 2.12 10.63
CA THR A 39 16.32 1.52 9.55
C THR A 39 15.53 0.40 8.89
N ALA A 40 14.95 -0.49 9.70
CA ALA A 40 14.11 -1.57 9.22
C ALA A 40 12.82 -1.04 8.56
N MET A 41 12.24 0.05 9.07
CA MET A 41 11.08 0.71 8.44
C MET A 41 11.42 1.17 7.02
N MET A 42 12.53 1.89 6.84
CA MET A 42 12.94 2.38 5.52
C MET A 42 13.24 1.24 4.55
N ALA A 43 13.93 0.19 5.00
CA ALA A 43 14.20 -0.99 4.19
C ALA A 43 12.91 -1.69 3.72
N ALA A 44 11.93 -1.84 4.62
CA ALA A 44 10.64 -2.43 4.30
C ALA A 44 9.83 -1.56 3.31
N VAL A 45 9.86 -0.23 3.46
CA VAL A 45 9.20 0.70 2.50
C VAL A 45 9.81 0.57 1.10
N MET A 46 11.14 0.59 0.98
CA MET A 46 11.81 0.43 -0.33
C MET A 46 11.42 -0.89 -1.01
N ARG A 47 11.35 -1.98 -0.22
CA ARG A 47 10.91 -3.29 -0.73
C ARG A 47 9.46 -3.28 -1.19
N LEU A 48 8.56 -2.63 -0.44
CA LEU A 48 7.16 -2.47 -0.81
C LEU A 48 7.00 -1.68 -2.12
N GLU A 49 7.80 -0.63 -2.32
CA GLU A 49 7.80 0.17 -3.55
C GLU A 49 8.25 -0.65 -4.77
N GLU A 50 9.35 -1.40 -4.64
CA GLU A 50 9.86 -2.27 -5.71
C GLU A 50 8.83 -3.35 -6.10
N LEU A 51 8.22 -3.99 -5.11
CA LEU A 51 7.19 -5.00 -5.33
C LEU A 51 5.92 -4.38 -5.95
N SER A 52 5.55 -3.16 -5.57
CA SER A 52 4.41 -2.44 -6.16
C SER A 52 4.65 -2.13 -7.64
N HIS A 53 5.87 -1.73 -8.02
CA HIS A 53 6.24 -1.55 -9.43
C HIS A 53 6.21 -2.87 -10.20
N THR A 54 6.64 -3.96 -9.59
CA THR A 54 6.56 -5.30 -10.19
C THR A 54 5.12 -5.71 -10.42
N LEU A 55 4.25 -5.53 -9.42
CA LEU A 55 2.83 -5.83 -9.53
C LEU A 55 2.16 -4.99 -10.62
N GLN A 56 2.51 -3.72 -10.75
CA GLN A 56 1.99 -2.85 -11.82
C GLN A 56 2.39 -3.32 -13.23
N LYS A 57 3.62 -3.84 -13.40
CA LYS A 57 4.05 -4.42 -14.68
C LYS A 57 3.26 -5.69 -15.01
N GLN A 58 3.08 -6.58 -14.03
CA GLN A 58 2.27 -7.78 -14.18
C GLN A 58 0.80 -7.45 -14.48
N ASP A 59 0.27 -6.38 -13.89
CA ASP A 59 -1.10 -5.90 -14.12
C ASP A 59 -1.31 -5.49 -15.58
N ARG A 60 -0.38 -4.71 -16.15
CA ARG A 60 -0.39 -4.35 -17.57
C ARG A 60 -0.31 -5.58 -18.47
N GLN A 61 0.57 -6.53 -18.15
CA GLN A 61 0.67 -7.79 -18.89
C GLN A 61 -0.64 -8.58 -18.85
N ARG A 62 -1.29 -8.66 -17.68
CA ARG A 62 -2.61 -9.29 -17.54
C ARG A 62 -3.64 -8.61 -18.43
N GLU A 63 -3.71 -7.28 -18.40
CA GLU A 63 -4.65 -6.50 -19.21
C GLU A 63 -4.43 -6.72 -20.71
N GLU A 64 -3.18 -6.72 -21.18
CA GLU A 64 -2.83 -7.00 -22.58
C GLU A 64 -3.27 -8.41 -23.01
N ILE A 65 -3.05 -9.42 -22.16
CA ILE A 65 -3.47 -10.80 -22.43
C ILE A 65 -5.00 -10.90 -22.46
N GLN A 66 -5.69 -10.25 -21.52
CA GLN A 66 -7.15 -10.21 -21.47
C GLN A 66 -7.76 -9.54 -22.72
N GLN A 67 -7.17 -8.44 -23.19
CA GLN A 67 -7.59 -7.78 -24.44
C GLN A 67 -7.39 -8.69 -25.66
N ARG A 68 -6.27 -9.41 -25.74
CA ARG A 68 -6.02 -10.38 -26.81
C ARG A 68 -7.03 -11.54 -26.77
N LEU A 69 -7.36 -12.03 -25.57
CA LEU A 69 -8.38 -13.07 -25.36
C LEU A 69 -9.78 -12.59 -25.74
N ALA A 70 -10.13 -11.35 -25.41
CA ALA A 70 -11.39 -10.72 -25.79
C ALA A 70 -11.54 -10.65 -27.32
N GLY A 71 -10.49 -10.21 -28.02
CA GLY A 71 -10.46 -10.15 -29.48
C GLY A 71 -10.65 -11.52 -30.14
N VAL A 72 -10.00 -12.57 -29.62
CA VAL A 72 -10.17 -13.95 -30.11
C VAL A 72 -11.59 -14.48 -29.85
N SER A 73 -12.23 -14.04 -28.76
CA SER A 73 -13.56 -14.51 -28.34
C SER A 73 -14.71 -13.65 -28.89
N GLY A 74 -14.41 -12.57 -29.63
CA GLY A 74 -15.42 -11.64 -30.16
C GLY A 74 -16.09 -10.76 -29.10
N ILE A 75 -15.53 -10.65 -27.89
CA ILE A 75 -16.07 -9.83 -26.80
C ILE A 75 -15.75 -8.36 -27.10
N LYS A 76 -16.78 -7.51 -27.13
CA LYS A 76 -16.61 -6.05 -27.34
C LYS A 76 -16.44 -5.35 -26.00
N GLY A 77 -15.33 -4.62 -25.82
CA GLY A 77 -15.05 -3.79 -24.64
C GLY A 77 -13.96 -4.36 -23.72
N GLN A 78 -13.84 -3.81 -22.51
CA GLN A 78 -12.97 -4.38 -21.46
C GLN A 78 -13.57 -5.70 -20.98
N ALA A 79 -13.04 -6.82 -21.48
CA ALA A 79 -13.52 -8.14 -21.10
C ALA A 79 -13.15 -8.46 -19.65
N VAL A 80 -14.13 -8.82 -18.84
CA VAL A 80 -13.91 -9.30 -17.48
C VAL A 80 -13.45 -10.77 -17.56
N LEU A 81 -12.68 -11.23 -16.57
CA LEU A 81 -12.25 -12.62 -16.49
C LEU A 81 -13.45 -13.59 -16.62
N SER A 82 -14.59 -13.27 -16.00
CA SER A 82 -15.85 -14.01 -16.10
C SER A 82 -16.31 -14.24 -17.54
N ASP A 83 -16.23 -13.20 -18.38
CA ASP A 83 -16.69 -13.22 -19.78
C ASP A 83 -15.76 -14.08 -20.64
N ILE A 84 -14.45 -14.05 -20.33
CA ILE A 84 -13.43 -14.85 -20.99
C ILE A 84 -13.60 -16.33 -20.61
N LEU A 85 -13.89 -16.62 -19.33
CA LEU A 85 -14.08 -17.98 -18.83
C LEU A 85 -15.35 -18.63 -19.41
N ALA A 86 -16.42 -17.87 -19.62
CA ALA A 86 -17.67 -18.37 -20.22
C ALA A 86 -17.48 -18.92 -21.65
N ASN A 87 -16.51 -18.39 -22.39
CA ASN A 87 -16.18 -18.81 -23.75
C ASN A 87 -15.02 -19.81 -23.83
N ALA A 88 -14.37 -20.12 -22.70
CA ALA A 88 -13.18 -20.98 -22.68
C ALA A 88 -13.55 -22.47 -22.66
N THR A 89 -13.05 -23.22 -23.64
CA THR A 89 -13.15 -24.69 -23.65
C THR A 89 -12.07 -25.30 -22.74
N GLY A 90 -12.43 -25.65 -21.50
CA GLY A 90 -11.53 -26.36 -20.57
C GLY A 90 -11.87 -26.17 -19.09
N ILE A 91 -12.62 -27.11 -18.51
CA ILE A 91 -13.12 -27.07 -17.13
C ILE A 91 -11.99 -26.93 -16.09
N SER A 92 -10.87 -27.65 -16.28
CA SER A 92 -9.75 -27.61 -15.33
C SER A 92 -8.99 -26.27 -15.32
N MET A 93 -8.87 -25.60 -16.47
CA MET A 93 -8.15 -24.33 -16.55
C MET A 93 -9.00 -23.16 -16.03
N THR A 94 -10.31 -23.24 -16.28
CA THR A 94 -11.27 -22.24 -15.79
C THR A 94 -11.38 -22.26 -14.27
N ASP A 95 -11.42 -23.44 -13.65
CA ASP A 95 -11.38 -23.58 -12.18
C ASP A 95 -10.11 -22.98 -11.56
N ARG A 96 -8.94 -23.27 -12.15
CA ARG A 96 -7.65 -22.74 -11.67
C ARG A 96 -7.62 -21.21 -11.73
N LEU A 97 -8.07 -20.61 -12.84
CA LEU A 97 -8.14 -19.16 -13.00
C LEU A 97 -9.10 -18.51 -12.00
N GLN A 98 -10.25 -19.13 -11.75
CA GLN A 98 -11.23 -18.64 -10.80
C GLN A 98 -10.72 -18.72 -9.36
N ARG A 99 -10.01 -19.80 -9.01
CA ARG A 99 -9.35 -19.96 -7.72
C ARG A 99 -8.29 -18.90 -7.50
N LEU A 100 -7.36 -18.72 -8.46
CA LEU A 100 -6.32 -17.69 -8.39
C LEU A 100 -6.91 -16.29 -8.25
N ALA A 101 -7.98 -15.97 -8.99
CA ALA A 101 -8.65 -14.68 -8.86
C ALA A 101 -9.24 -14.46 -7.46
N GLY A 102 -9.83 -15.50 -6.86
CA GLY A 102 -10.32 -15.47 -5.47
C GLY A 102 -9.19 -15.24 -4.46
N GLU A 103 -8.11 -16.00 -4.58
CA GLU A 103 -6.92 -15.91 -3.73
C GLU A 103 -6.23 -14.54 -3.82
N ILE A 104 -6.13 -13.97 -5.02
CA ILE A 104 -5.62 -12.60 -5.25
C ILE A 104 -6.51 -11.57 -4.57
N LYS A 105 -7.84 -11.69 -4.72
CA LYS A 105 -8.80 -10.77 -4.10
C LYS A 105 -8.69 -10.78 -2.58
N GLU A 106 -8.59 -11.96 -1.99
CA GLU A 106 -8.37 -12.12 -0.54
C GLU A 106 -7.09 -11.41 -0.08
N ARG A 107 -5.98 -11.60 -0.80
CA ARG A 107 -4.70 -10.97 -0.49
C ARG A 107 -4.74 -9.45 -0.60
N ILE A 108 -5.40 -8.92 -1.63
CA ILE A 108 -5.61 -7.47 -1.80
C ILE A 108 -6.39 -6.90 -0.61
N ASN A 109 -7.46 -7.60 -0.18
CA ASN A 109 -8.22 -7.17 0.99
C ASN A 109 -7.35 -7.15 2.25
N ARG A 110 -6.55 -8.19 2.47
CA ARG A 110 -5.63 -8.27 3.61
C ARG A 110 -4.55 -7.18 3.56
N LEU A 111 -4.00 -6.88 2.39
CA LEU A 111 -3.04 -5.80 2.20
C LEU A 111 -3.69 -4.43 2.51
N SER A 112 -4.94 -4.23 2.10
CA SER A 112 -5.72 -3.03 2.40
C SER A 112 -5.94 -2.85 3.91
N GLU A 113 -6.25 -3.93 4.63
CA GLU A 113 -6.37 -3.91 6.10
C GLU A 113 -5.05 -3.53 6.78
N ILE A 114 -3.94 -4.15 6.37
CA ILE A 114 -2.60 -3.83 6.90
C ILE A 114 -2.24 -2.37 6.61
N ASN A 115 -2.52 -1.88 5.41
CA ASN A 115 -2.24 -0.49 5.03
C ASN A 115 -3.05 0.51 5.88
N LYS A 116 -4.33 0.23 6.13
CA LYS A 116 -5.16 1.06 7.03
C LYS A 116 -4.57 1.10 8.44
N MET A 117 -4.14 -0.04 8.96
CA MET A 117 -3.50 -0.11 10.28
C MET A 117 -2.19 0.68 10.32
N ASN A 118 -1.36 0.55 9.29
CA ASN A 118 -0.11 1.31 9.17
C ASN A 118 -0.35 2.82 9.11
N GLN A 119 -1.37 3.27 8.37
CA GLN A 119 -1.75 4.67 8.28
C GLN A 119 -2.20 5.23 9.64
N VAL A 120 -2.97 4.45 10.42
CA VAL A 120 -3.37 4.84 11.78
C VAL A 120 -2.16 4.96 12.69
N LEU A 121 -1.25 3.98 12.68
CA LEU A 121 -0.04 3.98 13.51
C LEU A 121 0.87 5.18 13.19
N ALA A 122 1.13 5.43 11.90
CA ALA A 122 1.93 6.58 11.46
C ALA A 122 1.29 7.91 11.89
N THR A 123 -0.01 8.08 11.67
CA THR A 123 -0.73 9.32 12.01
C THR A 123 -0.75 9.57 13.51
N ARG A 124 -1.06 8.55 14.31
CA ARG A 124 -1.13 8.67 15.78
C ARG A 124 0.25 8.85 16.39
N GLY A 125 1.27 8.17 15.86
CA GLY A 125 2.66 8.36 16.26
C GLY A 125 3.10 9.81 16.08
N LEU A 126 2.90 10.37 14.88
CA LEU A 126 3.21 11.78 14.58
C LEU A 126 2.43 12.77 15.45
N GLN A 127 1.15 12.51 15.72
CA GLN A 127 0.35 13.34 16.62
C GLN A 127 0.93 13.37 18.04
N CYS A 128 1.29 12.21 18.57
CA CYS A 128 1.87 12.09 19.91
C CYS A 128 3.24 12.79 19.99
N THR A 129 4.14 12.53 19.03
CA THR A 129 5.46 13.17 19.00
C THR A 129 5.35 14.68 18.85
N SER A 130 4.42 15.17 18.01
CA SER A 130 4.17 16.61 17.85
C SER A 130 3.60 17.24 19.13
N GLN A 131 2.70 16.54 19.85
CA GLN A 131 2.19 17.02 21.13
C GLN A 131 3.30 17.11 22.19
N ILE A 132 4.15 16.09 22.28
CA ILE A 132 5.31 16.09 23.19
C ILE A 132 6.27 17.23 22.83
N LEU A 133 6.59 17.38 21.54
CA LEU A 133 7.44 18.48 21.07
C LEU A 133 6.84 19.84 21.38
N ASN A 134 5.52 20.04 21.22
CA ASN A 134 4.87 21.30 21.60
C ASN A 134 4.89 21.59 23.10
N ILE A 135 4.92 20.55 23.95
CA ILE A 135 5.07 20.70 25.40
C ILE A 135 6.52 21.08 25.77
N ILE A 136 7.51 20.45 25.13
CA ILE A 136 8.93 20.66 25.39
C ILE A 136 9.41 22.00 24.78
N MET A 137 9.09 22.20 23.50
CA MET A 137 9.42 23.34 22.66
C MET A 137 8.12 23.97 22.11
N PRO A 138 7.37 24.72 22.94
CA PRO A 138 6.25 25.49 22.43
C PRO A 138 6.78 26.46 21.37
N ASN A 139 6.13 26.52 20.20
CA ASN A 139 6.48 27.47 19.15
C ASN A 139 6.32 28.90 19.67
N GLU A 140 7.40 29.49 20.17
CA GLU A 140 7.47 30.90 20.51
C GLU A 140 7.52 31.71 19.21
N SER A 141 6.36 32.01 18.66
CA SER A 141 6.22 33.14 17.72
C SER A 141 6.28 34.47 18.49
N ASN A 142 7.32 34.66 19.31
CA ASN A 142 7.70 35.96 19.84
C ASN A 142 8.62 36.65 18.83
N THR A 143 8.15 36.82 17.60
CA THR A 143 8.82 37.71 16.67
C THR A 143 8.53 39.14 17.13
N TYR A 144 9.57 39.94 17.33
CA TYR A 144 9.45 41.38 17.55
C TYR A 144 8.52 41.96 16.47
N GLN A 145 7.33 42.42 16.86
CA GLN A 145 6.59 43.33 15.98
C GLN A 145 7.43 44.61 15.88
N GLY A 146 7.58 45.14 14.67
CA GLY A 146 8.32 46.38 14.39
C GLY A 146 7.83 47.63 15.14
N SER A 147 6.87 47.49 16.06
CA SER A 147 6.34 48.50 16.96
C SER A 147 6.99 48.55 18.35
N GLY A 148 7.91 47.61 18.69
CA GLY A 148 8.57 47.60 20.00
C GLY A 148 7.66 47.21 21.18
N THR A 149 6.48 46.65 20.91
CA THR A 149 5.55 46.16 21.93
C THR A 149 5.39 44.65 21.82
N PHE A 150 5.62 43.94 22.92
CA PHE A 150 5.28 42.52 23.01
C PHE A 150 3.77 42.34 22.89
N ALA A 151 3.31 41.52 21.94
CA ALA A 151 1.93 41.07 21.91
C ALA A 151 1.73 40.16 23.13
N SER A 152 1.02 40.69 24.12
CA SER A 152 0.81 40.09 25.44
C SER A 152 0.27 38.66 25.41
N ASP A 153 0.86 37.84 26.28
CA ASP A 153 0.30 36.69 27.01
C ASP A 153 -0.41 35.59 26.22
N ARG A 154 0.41 34.67 25.70
CA ARG A 154 0.17 33.26 26.02
C ARG A 154 1.39 32.77 26.79
N LYS A 155 1.23 32.58 28.11
CA LYS A 155 2.18 31.78 28.91
C LYS A 155 2.19 30.37 28.36
N ALA A 156 3.05 30.13 27.37
CA ALA A 156 3.55 28.81 27.09
C ALA A 156 4.45 28.45 28.26
N THR A 157 3.88 27.87 29.32
CA THR A 157 4.68 27.26 30.38
C THR A 157 5.33 26.02 29.80
N SER A 158 6.45 26.19 29.08
CA SER A 158 7.41 25.10 28.92
C SER A 158 7.80 24.67 30.32
N VAL A 159 7.47 23.43 30.67
CA VAL A 159 7.74 22.86 31.99
C VAL A 159 9.26 22.72 32.21
N LEU A 160 10.04 22.68 31.12
CA LEU A 160 11.49 22.50 31.13
C LEU A 160 12.29 23.80 31.19
N ASN A 161 11.74 24.93 30.77
CA ASN A 161 12.42 26.25 30.86
C ASN A 161 12.54 26.80 32.30
N LYS A 162 12.22 26.02 33.33
CA LYS A 162 12.32 26.45 34.73
C LYS A 162 13.58 26.00 35.45
N THR A 163 14.44 25.15 34.86
CA THR A 163 15.53 24.51 35.64
C THR A 163 16.81 24.11 34.89
N ILE A 164 17.19 24.78 33.79
CA ILE A 164 18.56 24.69 33.26
C ILE A 164 19.13 26.09 33.15
#